data_AF-A0A519GXK7-F1
#
_entry.id   AF-A0A519GXK7-F1
#
_cell.length_a   1.000
_cell.length_b   1.000
_cell.length_c   1.000
_cell.angle_alpha   90.00
_cell.angle_beta   90.00
_cell.angle_gamma   90.00
#
_symmetry.space_group_name_H-M   'P 1'
#
loop_
_entity.id
_entity.type
_entity.pdbx_description
1 polymer ?
#
loop_
_entity_poly.entity_id
_entity_poly.type
_entity_poly.pdbx_seq_one_letter_code
_entity_poly.pdbx_strand_id
1 'polypeptide(L)'
;MIGTRGVPAAYGGFETAVEEVGYRLADRGHRVTVYTRGSERREPEYRGMKVVHLPAVPVKQLETLSHTGLSTARAVLAMDAADVAFVFNAANAPFLPLLRTRGIPIALHMDGLEWKRSKWGRRGQAYYRWAEEFGVRWADALIADAPGIADYYRDEFDVDTELIRYGAPLL
;
A
#
# COMPACT_ATOMS: atom_id res chain seq x y z
N MET A 1 7.64 -0.50 0.99
CA MET A 1 6.20 -0.55 1.36
C MET A 1 5.65 0.86 1.33
N ILE A 2 4.66 1.10 0.47
CA ILE A 2 4.13 2.43 0.10
C ILE A 2 2.62 2.45 0.38
N GLY A 3 2.07 3.61 0.73
CA GLY A 3 0.62 3.81 0.92
C GLY A 3 0.15 3.73 2.38
N THR A 4 1.02 3.29 3.29
CA THR A 4 0.76 3.26 4.74
C THR A 4 0.84 4.64 5.39
N ARG A 5 0.21 4.80 6.55
CA ARG A 5 0.52 5.92 7.45
C ARG A 5 1.85 5.75 8.16
N GLY A 6 2.31 4.52 8.36
CA GLY A 6 3.64 4.25 8.92
C GLY A 6 3.68 3.08 9.87
N VAL A 7 4.83 2.98 10.54
CA VAL A 7 5.09 2.06 11.66
C VAL A 7 5.61 2.89 12.85
N PRO A 8 5.27 2.55 14.11
CA PRO A 8 4.36 1.47 14.54
C PRO A 8 2.91 1.65 14.03
N ALA A 9 2.20 0.54 13.85
CA ALA A 9 0.82 0.52 13.40
C ALA A 9 -0.11 1.13 14.46
N ALA A 10 -0.85 2.17 14.08
CA ALA A 10 -1.75 2.89 14.98
C ALA A 10 -3.16 3.16 14.40
N TYR A 11 -3.44 2.74 13.17
CA TYR A 11 -4.60 3.23 12.42
C TYR A 11 -5.55 2.13 11.91
N GLY A 12 -5.05 0.96 11.53
CA GLY A 12 -5.87 -0.05 10.89
C GLY A 12 -5.14 -1.35 10.56
N GLY A 13 -5.90 -2.29 9.99
CA GLY A 13 -5.43 -3.65 9.74
C GLY A 13 -4.31 -3.75 8.71
N PHE A 14 -4.32 -2.93 7.64
CA PHE A 14 -3.22 -2.96 6.69
C PHE A 14 -1.95 -2.30 7.27
N GLU A 15 -2.05 -1.32 8.18
CA GLU A 15 -0.87 -0.82 8.89
C GLU A 15 -0.26 -1.91 9.79
N THR A 16 -1.09 -2.69 10.46
CA THR A 16 -0.63 -3.89 11.19
C THR A 16 0.02 -4.88 10.24
N ALA A 17 -0.56 -5.14 9.06
CA ALA A 17 0.05 -5.99 8.06
C ALA A 17 1.42 -5.46 7.60
N VAL A 18 1.55 -4.15 7.37
CA VAL A 18 2.83 -3.50 7.01
C VAL A 18 3.87 -3.72 8.10
N GLU A 19 3.51 -3.52 9.36
CA GLU A 19 4.43 -3.73 10.49
C GLU A 19 4.84 -5.20 10.60
N GLU A 20 3.87 -6.11 10.61
CA GLU A 20 4.07 -7.52 10.87
C GLU A 20 4.78 -8.24 9.71
N VAL A 21 4.38 -7.95 8.46
CA VAL A 21 5.06 -8.49 7.27
C VAL A 21 6.43 -7.84 7.12
N GLY A 22 6.53 -6.52 7.28
CA GLY A 22 7.77 -5.78 7.11
C GLY A 22 8.85 -6.23 8.10
N TYR A 23 8.52 -6.34 9.39
CA TYR A 23 9.45 -6.85 10.40
C TYR A 23 9.90 -8.29 10.08
N ARG A 24 8.98 -9.20 9.73
CA ARG A 24 9.35 -10.60 9.43
C ARG A 24 10.19 -10.73 8.16
N LEU A 25 10.01 -9.85 7.17
CA LEU A 25 10.89 -9.79 6.00
C LEU A 25 12.28 -9.29 6.40
N ALA A 26 12.36 -8.26 7.23
CA ALA A 26 13.64 -7.76 7.75
C ALA A 26 14.38 -8.81 8.58
N ASP A 27 13.68 -9.53 9.45
CA ASP A 27 14.21 -10.63 10.28
C ASP A 27 14.74 -11.79 9.43
N ARG A 28 14.15 -12.01 8.25
CA ARG A 28 14.63 -12.98 7.25
C ARG A 28 15.79 -12.45 6.39
N GLY A 29 16.31 -11.26 6.66
CA GLY A 29 17.46 -10.66 5.99
C GLY A 29 17.14 -9.79 4.78
N HIS A 30 15.87 -9.49 4.49
CA HIS A 30 15.50 -8.58 3.40
C HIS A 30 15.67 -7.11 3.81
N ARG A 31 16.10 -6.25 2.88
CA ARG A 31 16.15 -4.80 3.09
C ARG A 31 14.76 -4.20 2.90
N VAL A 32 14.06 -3.94 4.00
CA VAL A 32 12.71 -3.35 3.96
C VAL A 32 12.76 -1.85 4.18
N THR A 33 12.15 -1.08 3.27
CA THR A 33 11.92 0.36 3.45
C THR A 33 10.43 0.65 3.56
N VAL A 34 10.01 1.32 4.63
CA VAL A 34 8.63 1.78 4.86
C VAL A 34 8.57 3.29 4.75
N TYR A 35 7.69 3.79 3.89
CA TYR A 35 7.42 5.23 3.78
C TYR A 35 6.28 5.62 4.71
N THR A 36 6.51 6.59 5.59
CA THR A 36 5.60 6.97 6.67
C THR A 36 5.27 8.46 6.63
N ARG A 37 4.12 8.84 7.18
CA ARG A 37 3.66 10.22 7.37
C ARG A 37 3.06 10.41 8.75
N GLY A 38 3.18 11.62 9.29
CA GLY A 38 2.46 12.00 10.51
C GLY A 38 2.86 11.25 11.78
N SER A 39 3.99 10.54 11.78
CA SER A 39 4.53 9.93 13.00
C SER A 39 5.14 11.02 13.90
N GLU A 40 4.74 11.02 15.18
CA GLU A 40 5.38 11.85 16.22
C GLU A 40 6.85 11.46 16.41
N ARG A 41 7.14 10.18 16.21
CA ARG A 41 8.50 9.64 16.31
C ARG A 41 9.13 9.48 14.94
N ARG A 42 10.33 10.04 14.76
CA ARG A 42 11.03 10.12 13.47
C ARG A 42 12.29 9.27 13.41
N GLU A 43 12.31 8.15 14.12
CA GLU A 43 13.43 7.23 14.07
C GLU A 43 13.61 6.73 12.62
N PRO A 44 14.85 6.64 12.14
CA PRO A 44 15.15 6.20 10.78
C PRO A 44 15.03 4.68 10.62
N GLU A 45 14.82 3.94 11.71
CA GLU A 45 14.72 2.49 11.73
C GLU A 45 13.65 2.05 12.74
N TYR A 46 12.93 0.99 12.41
CA TYR A 46 11.95 0.36 13.27
C TYR A 46 11.93 -1.15 13.02
N ARG A 47 12.24 -1.95 14.05
CA ARG A 47 12.28 -3.42 13.97
C ARG A 47 13.04 -3.95 12.72
N GLY A 48 14.24 -3.43 12.48
CA GLY A 48 15.09 -3.80 11.33
C GLY A 48 14.64 -3.23 9.98
N MET A 49 13.50 -2.53 9.91
CA MET A 49 13.05 -1.84 8.71
C MET A 49 13.59 -0.41 8.67
N LYS A 50 14.07 0.03 7.52
CA LYS A 50 14.36 1.44 7.26
C LYS A 50 13.06 2.22 7.16
N VAL A 51 12.97 3.32 7.89
CA VAL A 51 11.79 4.20 7.92
C VAL A 51 12.13 5.52 7.25
N VAL A 52 11.37 5.87 6.21
CA VAL A 52 11.52 7.13 5.48
C VAL A 52 10.32 8.02 5.74
N HIS A 53 10.54 9.07 6.53
CA HIS A 53 9.53 10.05 6.89
C HIS A 53 9.39 11.09 5.78
N LEU A 54 8.18 11.21 5.23
CA LEU A 54 7.86 12.16 4.17
C LEU A 54 6.65 13.00 4.57
N PRO A 55 6.60 14.29 4.16
CA PRO A 55 5.45 15.13 4.40
C PRO A 55 4.24 14.64 3.59
N ALA A 56 3.07 15.10 4.03
CA ALA A 56 1.80 14.94 3.34
C ALA A 56 1.06 16.28 3.39
N VAL A 57 0.26 16.58 2.37
CA VAL A 57 -0.62 17.76 2.41
C VAL A 57 -1.69 17.52 3.48
N PRO A 58 -1.88 18.42 4.47
CA PRO A 58 -2.80 18.22 5.60
C PRO A 58 -4.26 18.49 5.19
N VAL A 59 -4.68 17.95 4.05
CA VAL A 59 -6.05 18.00 3.54
C VAL A 59 -6.52 16.56 3.42
N LYS A 60 -7.57 16.19 4.16
CA LYS A 60 -8.05 14.80 4.33
C LYS A 60 -8.12 14.00 3.04
N GLN A 61 -8.53 14.61 1.92
CA GLN A 61 -8.69 13.96 0.62
C GLN A 61 -7.38 13.84 -0.17
N LEU A 62 -6.41 14.73 0.08
CA LEU A 62 -5.13 14.80 -0.63
C LEU A 62 -3.97 14.21 0.17
N GLU A 63 -4.14 14.01 1.47
CA GLU A 63 -3.09 13.55 2.38
C GLU A 63 -2.46 12.23 1.90
N THR A 64 -3.29 11.21 1.66
CA THR A 64 -2.83 9.91 1.16
C THR A 64 -2.15 10.05 -0.20
N LEU A 65 -2.79 10.73 -1.15
CA LEU A 65 -2.28 10.87 -2.51
C LEU A 65 -0.95 11.62 -2.56
N SER A 66 -0.83 12.75 -1.86
CA SER A 66 0.39 13.55 -1.83
C SER A 66 1.56 12.79 -1.22
N HIS A 67 1.31 12.08 -0.11
CA HIS A 67 2.34 11.26 0.53
C HIS A 67 2.77 10.09 -0.34
N THR A 68 1.82 9.36 -0.94
CA THR A 68 2.13 8.24 -1.82
C THR A 68 2.88 8.70 -3.06
N GLY A 69 2.50 9.85 -3.64
CA GLY A 69 3.23 10.43 -4.76
C GLY A 69 4.69 10.73 -4.42
N LEU A 70 4.94 11.36 -3.27
CA LEU A 70 6.29 11.65 -2.81
C LEU A 70 7.08 10.38 -2.44
N SER A 71 6.41 9.40 -1.82
CA SER A 71 6.98 8.08 -1.50
C SER A 71 7.42 7.35 -2.75
N THR A 72 6.57 7.35 -3.78
CA THR A 72 6.84 6.72 -5.07
C THR A 72 7.97 7.41 -5.80
N ALA A 73 7.96 8.75 -5.87
CA ALA A 73 9.05 9.52 -6.45
C ALA A 73 10.38 9.23 -5.71
N ARG A 74 10.36 9.18 -4.39
CA ARG A 74 11.55 8.86 -3.60
C ARG A 74 12.04 7.44 -3.82
N ALA A 75 11.15 6.47 -4.01
CA ALA A 75 11.50 5.08 -4.33
C ALA A 75 12.14 4.95 -5.72
N VAL A 76 11.61 5.68 -6.70
CA VAL A 76 12.08 5.63 -8.10
C VAL A 76 13.40 6.36 -8.28
N LEU A 77 13.62 7.44 -7.52
CA LEU A 77 14.86 8.23 -7.53
C LEU A 77 15.94 7.70 -6.59
N ALA A 78 15.67 6.64 -5.82
CA ALA A 78 16.67 6.05 -4.94
C ALA A 78 17.81 5.43 -5.78
N MET A 79 19.05 5.60 -5.32
CA MET A 79 20.22 4.99 -5.96
C MET A 79 20.17 3.45 -5.85
N ASP A 80 19.71 2.96 -4.70
CA ASP A 80 19.36 1.56 -4.50
C ASP A 80 17.89 1.38 -4.92
N ALA A 81 17.67 0.98 -6.17
CA ALA A 81 16.34 0.66 -6.65
C ALA A 81 15.78 -0.53 -5.86
N ALA A 82 14.49 -0.46 -5.50
CA ALA A 82 13.82 -1.58 -4.86
C ALA A 82 13.62 -2.73 -5.85
N ASP A 83 13.86 -3.97 -5.42
CA ASP A 83 13.59 -5.16 -6.24
C ASP A 83 12.09 -5.42 -6.40
N VAL A 84 11.27 -4.95 -5.45
CA VAL A 84 9.80 -5.08 -5.45
C VAL A 84 9.15 -3.97 -4.64
N ALA A 85 7.97 -3.52 -5.06
CA ALA A 85 7.15 -2.57 -4.34
C ALA A 85 5.83 -3.18 -3.86
N PHE A 86 5.64 -3.25 -2.54
CA PHE A 86 4.32 -3.45 -1.94
C PHE A 86 3.62 -2.09 -1.82
N VAL A 87 2.49 -1.94 -2.51
CA VAL A 87 1.62 -0.77 -2.44
C VAL A 87 0.34 -1.19 -1.74
N PHE A 88 -0.04 -0.47 -0.69
CA PHE A 88 -1.25 -0.76 0.08
C PHE A 88 -2.36 0.21 -0.32
N ASN A 89 -3.60 -0.28 -0.33
CA ASN A 89 -4.81 0.45 -0.72
C ASN A 89 -4.88 0.82 -2.21
N ALA A 90 -5.97 0.39 -2.87
CA ALA A 90 -6.22 0.69 -4.28
C ALA A 90 -6.24 2.18 -4.62
N ALA A 91 -6.54 3.10 -3.68
CA ALA A 91 -6.41 4.54 -3.90
C ALA A 91 -4.99 4.97 -4.31
N ASN A 92 -3.97 4.19 -4.00
CA ASN A 92 -2.58 4.50 -4.35
C ASN A 92 -2.20 4.04 -5.76
N ALA A 93 -3.11 3.33 -6.46
CA ALA A 93 -2.94 2.86 -7.83
C ALA A 93 -2.48 3.90 -8.86
N PRO A 94 -2.85 5.19 -8.78
CA PRO A 94 -2.43 6.19 -9.78
C PRO A 94 -0.91 6.36 -9.91
N PHE A 95 -0.12 5.94 -8.92
CA PHE A 95 1.33 6.06 -8.92
C PHE A 95 2.07 4.82 -9.42
N LEU A 96 1.36 3.72 -9.70
CA LEU A 96 1.92 2.46 -10.20
C LEU A 96 2.73 2.62 -11.50
N PRO A 97 2.27 3.40 -12.51
CA PRO A 97 3.03 3.60 -13.73
C PRO A 97 4.44 4.15 -13.47
N LEU A 98 4.61 4.99 -12.45
CA LEU A 98 5.91 5.57 -12.11
C LEU A 98 6.88 4.53 -11.52
N LEU A 99 6.37 3.50 -10.82
CA LEU A 99 7.19 2.36 -10.38
C LEU A 99 7.55 1.47 -11.57
N ARG A 100 6.58 1.20 -12.46
CA ARG A 100 6.78 0.39 -13.66
C ARG A 100 7.79 0.99 -14.64
N THR A 101 7.81 2.31 -14.82
CA THR A 101 8.82 2.95 -15.70
C THR A 101 10.25 2.72 -15.20
N ARG A 102 10.44 2.39 -13.92
CA ARG A 102 11.73 2.02 -13.33
C ARG A 102 12.00 0.51 -13.36
N GLY A 103 11.06 -0.29 -13.87
CA GLY A 103 11.12 -1.75 -13.92
C GLY A 103 10.88 -2.42 -12.57
N ILE A 104 10.28 -1.72 -11.60
CA ILE A 104 10.01 -2.27 -10.26
C ILE A 104 8.68 -3.03 -10.30
N PRO A 105 8.67 -4.36 -10.08
CA PRO A 105 7.44 -5.13 -9.97
C PRO A 105 6.59 -4.69 -8.78
N ILE A 106 5.27 -4.68 -8.95
CA ILE A 106 4.33 -4.11 -7.98
C ILE A 106 3.34 -5.17 -7.51
N ALA A 107 3.36 -5.43 -6.21
CA ALA A 107 2.29 -6.14 -5.51
C ALA A 107 1.34 -5.11 -4.87
N LEU A 108 0.14 -4.98 -5.43
CA LEU A 108 -0.89 -4.09 -4.93
C LEU A 108 -1.84 -4.84 -3.99
N HIS A 109 -1.90 -4.43 -2.73
CA HIS A 109 -2.97 -4.83 -1.81
C HIS A 109 -4.24 -4.08 -2.18
N MET A 110 -5.23 -4.82 -2.65
CA MET A 110 -6.49 -4.24 -3.11
C MET A 110 -7.36 -3.71 -1.97
N ASP A 111 -7.09 -4.16 -0.73
CA ASP A 111 -7.89 -3.91 0.46
C ASP A 111 -9.39 -4.18 0.20
N GLY A 112 -10.26 -3.71 1.10
CA GLY A 112 -11.71 -3.87 0.95
C GLY A 112 -12.32 -3.00 -0.16
N LEU A 113 -13.62 -3.19 -0.41
CA LEU A 113 -14.42 -2.43 -1.38
C LEU A 113 -14.67 -0.99 -0.91
N GLU A 114 -13.63 -0.16 -0.93
CA GLU A 114 -13.69 1.21 -0.39
C GLU A 114 -14.74 2.06 -1.10
N TRP A 115 -14.97 1.89 -2.41
CA TRP A 115 -15.99 2.63 -3.14
C TRP A 115 -17.43 2.32 -2.69
N LYS A 116 -17.67 1.16 -2.06
CA LYS A 116 -18.98 0.79 -1.48
C LYS A 116 -19.18 1.36 -0.07
N ARG A 117 -18.15 1.95 0.56
CA ARG A 117 -18.28 2.46 1.94
C ARG A 117 -19.06 3.77 1.98
N SER A 118 -20.00 3.85 2.92
CA SER A 118 -20.89 5.01 3.13
C SER A 118 -20.16 6.28 3.57
N LYS A 119 -18.92 6.18 4.08
CA LYS A 119 -18.10 7.35 4.48
C LYS A 119 -17.67 8.22 3.29
N TRP A 120 -17.78 7.71 2.06
CA TRP A 120 -17.39 8.43 0.85
C TRP A 120 -18.62 8.99 0.13
N GLY A 121 -18.60 10.29 -0.18
CA GLY A 121 -19.56 10.88 -1.11
C GLY A 121 -19.30 10.42 -2.56
N ARG A 122 -20.20 10.76 -3.49
CA ARG A 122 -20.17 10.31 -4.89
C ARG A 122 -18.81 10.44 -5.58
N ARG A 123 -18.13 11.57 -5.39
CA ARG A 123 -16.79 11.82 -5.97
C ARG A 123 -15.72 10.88 -5.40
N GLY A 124 -15.76 10.63 -4.09
CA GLY A 124 -14.83 9.70 -3.44
C GLY A 124 -15.06 8.27 -3.92
N GLN A 125 -16.33 7.83 -3.97
CA GLN A 125 -16.68 6.51 -4.48
C GLN A 125 -16.23 6.32 -5.93
N ALA A 126 -16.50 7.29 -6.81
CA ALA A 126 -16.05 7.27 -8.20
C ALA A 126 -14.52 7.21 -8.32
N TYR A 127 -13.80 7.97 -7.49
CA TYR A 127 -12.35 7.93 -7.45
C TYR A 127 -11.82 6.56 -7.01
N TYR A 128 -12.35 5.98 -5.93
CA TYR A 128 -11.92 4.66 -5.47
C TYR A 128 -12.20 3.58 -6.52
N ARG A 129 -13.36 3.66 -7.19
CA ARG A 129 -13.71 2.73 -8.26
C ARG A 129 -12.75 2.84 -9.45
N TRP A 130 -12.45 4.08 -9.87
CA TRP A 130 -11.46 4.31 -10.91
C TRP A 130 -10.06 3.83 -10.50
N ALA A 131 -9.64 4.10 -9.27
CA ALA A 131 -8.33 3.69 -8.76
C ALA A 131 -8.21 2.16 -8.64
N GLU A 132 -9.28 1.48 -8.24
CA GLU A 132 -9.42 0.02 -8.27
C GLU A 132 -9.24 -0.53 -9.69
N GLU A 133 -10.04 -0.05 -10.66
CA GLU A 133 -9.93 -0.44 -12.08
C GLU A 133 -8.53 -0.17 -12.65
N PHE A 134 -7.91 0.94 -12.23
CA PHE A 134 -6.58 1.31 -12.64
C PHE A 134 -5.53 0.37 -12.03
N GLY A 135 -5.66 0.04 -10.75
CA GLY A 135 -4.79 -0.90 -10.05
C GLY A 135 -4.75 -2.27 -10.70
N VAL A 136 -5.92 -2.80 -11.07
CA VAL A 136 -6.06 -4.09 -11.78
C VAL A 136 -5.26 -4.12 -13.08
N ARG A 137 -5.20 -3.01 -13.81
CA ARG A 137 -4.50 -2.94 -15.11
C ARG A 137 -2.98 -2.76 -14.99
N TRP A 138 -2.51 -2.17 -13.89
CA TRP A 138 -1.13 -1.69 -13.76
C TRP A 138 -0.28 -2.44 -12.76
N ALA A 139 -0.86 -3.16 -11.80
CA ALA A 139 -0.11 -3.99 -10.88
C ALA A 139 0.40 -5.27 -11.56
N ASP A 140 1.50 -5.83 -11.05
CA ASP A 140 2.04 -7.12 -11.49
C ASP A 140 1.42 -8.28 -10.70
N ALA A 141 1.05 -8.02 -9.43
CA ALA A 141 0.29 -8.94 -8.60
C ALA A 141 -0.77 -8.17 -7.80
N LEU A 142 -1.96 -8.74 -7.69
CA LEU A 142 -3.05 -8.23 -6.86
C LEU A 142 -3.17 -9.12 -5.62
N ILE A 143 -3.11 -8.53 -4.44
CA ILE A 143 -3.25 -9.26 -3.17
C ILE A 143 -4.63 -8.98 -2.57
N ALA A 144 -5.36 -10.06 -2.31
CA ALA A 144 -6.60 -10.05 -1.55
C ALA A 144 -6.35 -10.63 -0.15
N ASP A 145 -6.88 -10.00 0.88
CA ASP A 145 -6.72 -10.42 2.28
C ASP A 145 -7.88 -11.31 2.78
N ALA A 146 -8.97 -11.40 2.01
CA ALA A 146 -10.15 -12.19 2.31
C ALA A 146 -10.72 -12.88 1.05
N PRO A 147 -11.31 -14.09 1.18
CA PRO A 147 -11.90 -14.81 0.04
C PRO A 147 -12.95 -13.98 -0.71
N GLY A 148 -13.82 -13.27 0.01
CA GLY A 148 -14.86 -12.45 -0.64
C GLY A 148 -14.31 -11.27 -1.45
N ILE A 149 -13.10 -10.79 -1.15
CA ILE A 149 -12.41 -9.80 -1.99
C ILE A 149 -11.85 -10.48 -3.24
N ALA A 150 -11.20 -11.64 -3.09
CA ALA A 150 -10.71 -12.42 -4.24
C ALA A 150 -11.84 -12.79 -5.20
N ASP A 151 -12.98 -13.26 -4.67
CA ASP A 151 -14.17 -13.60 -5.45
C ASP A 151 -14.71 -12.37 -6.19
N TYR A 152 -14.78 -11.21 -5.52
CA TYR A 152 -15.20 -9.98 -6.17
C TYR A 152 -14.29 -9.58 -7.35
N TYR A 153 -12.97 -9.65 -7.21
CA TYR A 153 -12.08 -9.26 -8.31
C TYR A 153 -12.17 -10.23 -9.48
N ARG A 154 -12.37 -11.51 -9.21
CA ARG A 154 -12.64 -12.51 -10.24
C ARG A 154 -13.96 -12.22 -10.96
N ASP A 155 -15.03 -11.97 -10.23
CA ASP A 155 -16.37 -11.79 -10.80
C ASP A 155 -16.52 -10.44 -11.54
N GLU A 156 -15.91 -9.37 -11.01
CA GLU A 156 -16.07 -8.01 -11.52
C GLU A 156 -15.07 -7.66 -12.64
N PHE A 157 -13.85 -8.19 -12.56
CA PHE A 157 -12.76 -7.82 -13.46
C PHE A 157 -12.18 -8.98 -14.26
N ASP A 158 -12.63 -10.22 -14.03
CA ASP A 158 -12.08 -11.44 -14.65
C ASP A 158 -10.56 -11.57 -14.42
N VAL A 159 -10.12 -11.25 -13.20
CA VAL A 159 -8.71 -11.35 -12.79
C VAL A 159 -8.57 -12.17 -11.51
N ASP A 160 -7.53 -12.99 -11.47
CA ASP A 160 -7.12 -13.69 -10.26
C ASP A 160 -6.37 -12.77 -9.30
N THR A 161 -6.47 -13.08 -8.01
CA THR A 161 -5.74 -12.39 -6.94
C THR A 161 -5.03 -13.42 -6.06
N GLU A 162 -3.89 -13.04 -5.51
CA GLU A 162 -3.16 -13.81 -4.52
C GLU A 162 -3.86 -13.66 -3.16
N LEU A 163 -4.48 -14.73 -2.67
CA LEU A 163 -5.15 -14.73 -1.38
C LEU A 163 -4.13 -14.88 -0.24
N ILE A 164 -3.75 -13.77 0.38
CA ILE A 164 -2.84 -13.72 1.52
C ILE A 164 -3.58 -13.15 2.73
N ARG A 165 -4.12 -14.05 3.56
CA ARG A 165 -4.84 -13.68 4.77
C ARG A 165 -3.91 -13.04 5.79
N TYR A 166 -4.36 -11.96 6.42
CA TYR A 166 -3.65 -11.41 7.58
C TYR A 166 -3.67 -12.41 8.74
N GLY A 167 -2.55 -12.47 9.45
CA GLY A 167 -2.41 -13.27 10.66
C GLY A 167 -3.17 -12.64 11.83
N ALA A 168 -3.41 -13.46 12.86
CA ALA A 168 -3.87 -13.01 14.16
C ALA A 168 -2.82 -13.38 15.22
N PRO A 169 -2.74 -12.66 16.35
CA PRO A 169 -1.93 -13.08 17.48
C PRO A 169 -2.31 -14.50 17.91
N LEU A 170 -1.31 -15.34 18.15
CA LEU A 170 -1.52 -16.61 18.84
C LEU A 170 -1.73 -16.26 20.32
N LEU A 171 -2.94 -16.51 20.82
CA LEU A 171 -3.31 -16.31 22.22
C LEU A 171 -2.90 -17.49 23.09
#